data_AF-A0A1S8TEV0-F1
#
_entry.id   AF-A0A1S8TEV0-F1
#
_cell.length_a   1.000
_cell.length_b   1.000
_cell.length_c   1.000
_cell.angle_alpha   90.00
_cell.angle_beta   90.00
_cell.angle_gamma   90.00
#
_symmetry.space_group_name_H-M   'P 1'
#
loop_
_entity.id
_entity.type
_entity.pdbx_description
1 polymer ?
#
loop_
_entity_poly.entity_id
_entity_poly.type
_entity_poly.pdbx_seq_one_letter_code
_entity_poly.pdbx_strand_id
1 'polypeptide(L)'
;MLERNKNSNILINDLKDFVTVTFVIIDDFYQKVTPTHIKNRRNIDKAIMSDSEIITLSIVVELLTIDSEKAWFGFCTKNLRDLFPKFCTRTRFHRTRKFLFKVVDEIRKEITEFWSALSRIDI
;
A
#
# COMPACT_ATOMS: atom_id res chain seq x y z
N MET A 1 21.98 22.02 -12.22
CA MET A 1 21.48 22.09 -10.83
C MET A 1 19.99 22.37 -10.93
N LEU A 2 19.14 21.36 -10.69
CA LEU A 2 17.69 21.53 -10.77
C LEU A 2 17.19 21.80 -9.36
N GLU A 3 16.75 23.04 -9.11
CA GLU A 3 16.04 23.40 -7.89
C GLU A 3 14.70 22.67 -7.88
N ARG A 4 14.59 21.68 -7.01
CA ARG A 4 13.37 20.92 -6.78
C ARG A 4 12.46 21.75 -5.87
N ASN A 5 11.76 22.73 -6.44
CA ASN A 5 10.60 23.31 -5.76
C ASN A 5 9.50 22.25 -5.74
N LYS A 6 9.29 21.59 -4.59
CA LYS A 6 8.32 20.48 -4.44
C LYS A 6 7.32 20.72 -3.31
N ASN A 7 6.82 21.93 -3.18
CA ASN A 7 5.56 22.13 -2.46
C ASN A 7 4.39 21.99 -3.44
N SER A 8 4.30 20.83 -4.09
CA SER A 8 3.09 20.42 -4.81
C SER A 8 2.12 19.84 -3.78
N ASN A 9 1.18 20.64 -3.32
CA ASN A 9 0.08 20.16 -2.49
C ASN A 9 -0.72 19.14 -3.30
N ILE A 10 -0.74 17.88 -2.87
CA ILE A 10 -1.58 16.83 -3.46
C ILE A 10 -2.97 17.00 -2.84
N LEU A 11 -3.94 17.42 -3.64
CA LEU A 11 -5.34 17.47 -3.23
C LEU A 11 -5.92 16.06 -3.32
N ILE A 12 -6.40 15.53 -2.19
CA ILE A 12 -7.08 14.24 -2.13
C ILE A 12 -8.59 14.53 -2.11
N ASN A 13 -9.28 14.30 -3.23
CA ASN A 13 -10.70 14.65 -3.36
C ASN A 13 -11.63 13.48 -3.06
N ASP A 14 -11.18 12.26 -3.35
CA ASP A 14 -11.98 11.06 -3.18
C ASP A 14 -11.17 9.86 -2.68
N LEU A 15 -11.87 8.74 -2.51
CA LEU A 15 -11.27 7.49 -2.06
C LEU A 15 -10.21 6.96 -3.05
N LYS A 16 -10.36 7.20 -4.35
CA LYS A 16 -9.43 6.70 -5.37
C LYS A 16 -8.13 7.51 -5.33
N ASP A 17 -8.22 8.82 -5.17
CA ASP A 17 -7.06 9.68 -4.90
C ASP A 17 -6.32 9.20 -3.65
N PHE A 18 -7.06 8.95 -2.56
CA PHE A 18 -6.47 8.46 -1.31
C PHE A 18 -5.76 7.11 -1.49
N VAL A 19 -6.42 6.14 -2.14
CA VAL A 19 -5.82 4.82 -2.42
C VAL A 19 -4.60 4.95 -3.33
N THR A 20 -4.62 5.86 -4.32
CA THR A 20 -3.51 6.08 -5.24
C THR A 20 -2.30 6.66 -4.53
N VAL A 21 -2.49 7.71 -3.73
CA VAL A 21 -1.42 8.30 -2.92
C VAL A 21 -0.86 7.27 -1.93
N THR A 22 -1.74 6.51 -1.28
CA THR A 22 -1.31 5.44 -0.36
C THR A 22 -0.51 4.38 -1.11
N PHE A 23 -0.93 3.97 -2.31
CA PHE A 23 -0.19 3.00 -3.12
C PHE A 23 1.23 3.48 -3.45
N VAL A 24 1.39 4.72 -3.89
CA VAL A 24 2.72 5.27 -4.23
C VAL A 24 3.65 5.24 -3.02
N ILE A 25 3.18 5.70 -1.86
CA ILE A 25 3.97 5.69 -0.62
C ILE A 25 4.33 4.26 -0.21
N ILE A 26 3.36 3.34 -0.28
CA ILE A 26 3.56 1.94 0.07
C ILE A 26 4.54 1.26 -0.89
N ASP A 27 4.49 1.56 -2.19
CA ASP A 27 5.41 0.97 -3.16
C ASP A 27 6.85 1.42 -2.91
N ASP A 28 7.07 2.71 -2.66
CA ASP A 28 8.39 3.25 -2.29
C ASP A 28 8.94 2.58 -1.03
N PHE A 29 8.13 2.47 0.02
CA PHE A 29 8.55 1.79 1.25
C PHE A 29 8.75 0.29 1.07
N TYR A 30 7.89 -0.38 0.31
CA TYR A 30 8.06 -1.80 -0.02
C TYR A 30 9.40 -2.02 -0.74
N GLN A 31 9.77 -1.14 -1.68
CA GLN A 31 11.05 -1.25 -2.34
C GLN A 31 12.22 -1.03 -1.39
N LYS A 32 12.10 -0.10 -0.44
CA LYS A 32 13.11 0.21 0.58
C LYS A 32 13.34 -0.93 1.57
N VAL A 33 12.26 -1.45 2.18
CA VAL A 33 12.39 -2.33 3.36
C VAL A 33 12.32 -3.82 3.05
N THR A 34 11.79 -4.20 1.89
CA THR A 34 11.52 -5.62 1.62
C THR A 34 12.80 -6.35 1.21
N PRO A 35 13.19 -7.44 1.89
CA PRO A 35 14.34 -8.23 1.49
C PRO A 35 14.18 -8.88 0.11
N THR A 36 15.28 -9.00 -0.63
CA THR A 36 15.30 -9.60 -1.98
C THR A 36 14.69 -11.00 -2.03
N HIS A 37 14.86 -11.83 -0.99
CA HIS A 37 14.29 -13.18 -0.95
C HIS A 37 12.75 -13.19 -0.85
N ILE A 38 12.14 -12.11 -0.33
CA ILE A 38 10.68 -11.93 -0.30
C ILE A 38 10.19 -11.42 -1.66
N LYS A 39 10.89 -10.44 -2.25
CA LYS A 39 10.61 -9.90 -3.59
C LYS A 39 10.69 -11.00 -4.66
N ASN A 40 11.70 -11.86 -4.55
CA ASN A 40 11.98 -12.96 -5.48
C ASN A 40 11.49 -14.32 -4.95
N ARG A 41 10.46 -14.33 -4.10
CA ARG A 41 9.92 -15.59 -3.57
C ARG A 41 9.39 -16.49 -4.69
N ARG A 42 9.30 -17.78 -4.40
CA ARG A 42 8.76 -18.78 -5.33
C ARG A 42 7.35 -18.39 -5.81
N ASN A 43 7.10 -18.54 -7.12
CA ASN A 43 5.85 -18.24 -7.80
C ASN A 43 5.47 -16.74 -7.84
N ILE A 44 6.43 -15.82 -7.63
CA ILE A 44 6.17 -14.38 -7.79
C ILE A 44 5.70 -14.04 -9.21
N ASP A 45 6.23 -14.73 -10.22
CA ASP A 45 5.84 -14.65 -11.63
C ASP A 45 4.36 -15.00 -11.88
N LYS A 46 3.76 -15.77 -10.96
CA LYS A 46 2.35 -16.18 -11.02
C LYS A 46 1.44 -15.34 -10.12
N ALA A 47 1.98 -14.30 -9.48
CA ALA A 47 1.18 -13.38 -8.68
C ALA A 47 0.23 -12.59 -9.58
N ILE A 48 -1.05 -12.53 -9.19
CA ILE A 48 -2.08 -11.77 -9.94
C ILE A 48 -2.06 -10.30 -9.53
N MET A 49 -1.80 -10.05 -8.25
CA MET A 49 -1.59 -8.72 -7.67
C MET A 49 -0.17 -8.67 -7.11
N SER A 50 0.47 -7.52 -7.27
CA SER A 50 1.76 -7.20 -6.65
C SER A 50 1.63 -7.14 -5.13
N ASP A 51 2.76 -7.28 -4.43
CA ASP A 51 2.78 -7.15 -2.98
C ASP A 51 2.37 -5.76 -2.53
N SER A 52 2.82 -4.72 -3.21
CA SER A 52 2.44 -3.33 -2.93
C SER A 52 0.93 -3.15 -2.99
N GLU A 53 0.24 -3.66 -4.03
CA GLU A 53 -1.24 -3.60 -4.11
C GLU A 53 -1.93 -4.33 -2.94
N ILE A 54 -1.43 -5.52 -2.56
CA ILE A 54 -1.97 -6.29 -1.43
C ILE A 54 -1.81 -5.51 -0.12
N ILE A 55 -0.63 -4.91 0.09
CA ILE A 55 -0.29 -4.14 1.28
C ILE A 55 -1.12 -2.86 1.34
N THR A 56 -1.25 -2.13 0.22
CA THR A 56 -2.10 -0.92 0.14
C THR A 56 -3.53 -1.20 0.57
N LEU A 57 -4.17 -2.23 0.01
CA LEU A 57 -5.54 -2.58 0.39
C LEU A 57 -5.67 -3.00 1.85
N SER A 58 -4.61 -3.58 2.42
CA SER A 58 -4.57 -4.00 3.82
C SER A 58 -4.39 -2.82 4.78
N ILE A 59 -3.60 -1.82 4.41
CA ILE A 59 -3.40 -0.63 5.23
C ILE A 59 -4.60 0.32 5.10
N VAL A 60 -5.17 0.47 3.90
CA VAL A 60 -6.34 1.34 3.70
C VAL A 60 -7.55 0.87 4.50
N VAL A 61 -7.81 -0.45 4.58
CA VAL A 61 -8.95 -0.95 5.38
C VAL A 61 -8.78 -0.66 6.87
N GLU A 62 -7.54 -0.72 7.37
CA GLU A 62 -7.19 -0.37 8.74
C GLU A 62 -7.35 1.14 8.99
N LEU A 63 -6.85 1.98 8.07
CA LEU A 63 -6.95 3.44 8.16
C LEU A 63 -8.40 3.94 8.11
N LEU A 64 -9.26 3.26 7.35
CA LEU A 64 -10.69 3.58 7.26
C LEU A 64 -11.53 2.94 8.36
N THR A 65 -10.92 2.19 9.29
CA THR A 65 -11.60 1.51 10.40
C THR A 65 -12.78 0.63 9.94
N ILE A 66 -12.63 -0.06 8.82
CA ILE A 66 -13.70 -0.89 8.25
C ILE A 66 -13.70 -2.27 8.93
N ASP A 67 -14.79 -2.59 9.62
CA ASP A 67 -14.91 -3.82 10.43
C ASP A 67 -14.95 -5.12 9.61
N SER A 68 -15.31 -5.05 8.32
CA SER A 68 -15.52 -6.23 7.48
C SER A 68 -14.53 -6.26 6.32
N GLU A 69 -13.43 -6.99 6.48
CA GLU A 69 -12.46 -7.24 5.41
C GLU A 69 -13.11 -7.88 4.18
N LYS A 70 -14.14 -8.71 4.39
CA LYS A 70 -14.91 -9.33 3.30
C LYS A 70 -15.65 -8.26 2.50
N ALA A 71 -16.34 -7.35 3.18
CA ALA A 71 -17.07 -6.26 2.53
C ALA A 71 -16.10 -5.32 1.82
N TRP A 72 -14.99 -4.96 2.47
CA TRP A 72 -13.92 -4.16 1.88
C TRP A 72 -13.37 -4.79 0.60
N PHE A 73 -12.93 -6.05 0.65
CA PHE A 73 -12.40 -6.73 -0.52
C PHE A 73 -13.43 -6.76 -1.67
N GLY A 74 -14.69 -7.05 -1.36
CA GLY A 74 -15.79 -7.01 -2.32
C GLY A 74 -15.99 -5.61 -2.93
N PHE A 75 -15.92 -4.56 -2.12
CA PHE A 75 -15.98 -3.18 -2.57
C PHE A 75 -14.81 -2.85 -3.52
N CYS A 76 -13.57 -3.17 -3.14
CA CYS A 76 -12.39 -2.92 -3.96
C CYS A 76 -12.49 -3.60 -5.33
N THR A 77 -12.89 -4.87 -5.35
CA THR A 77 -13.02 -5.63 -6.60
C THR A 77 -14.07 -5.06 -7.56
N LYS A 78 -14.99 -4.21 -7.08
CA LYS A 78 -16.02 -3.55 -7.90
C LYS A 78 -15.60 -2.13 -8.29
N ASN A 79 -15.01 -1.38 -7.35
CA ASN A 79 -14.87 0.07 -7.46
C ASN A 79 -13.44 0.55 -7.72
N LEU A 80 -12.42 -0.29 -7.55
CA LEU A 80 -11.00 0.07 -7.70
C LEU A 80 -10.31 -0.67 -8.85
N ARG A 81 -11.06 -1.17 -9.84
CA ARG A 81 -10.50 -1.89 -11.00
C ARG A 81 -9.75 -0.99 -11.98
N ASP A 82 -10.08 0.29 -11.99
CA ASP A 82 -9.34 1.31 -12.71
C ASP A 82 -7.95 1.55 -12.11
N LEU A 83 -7.81 1.40 -10.78
CA LEU A 83 -6.51 1.47 -10.10
C LEU A 83 -5.76 0.14 -10.15
N PHE A 84 -6.45 -0.96 -9.86
CA PHE A 84 -5.90 -2.31 -9.79
C PHE A 84 -6.65 -3.23 -10.77
N PRO A 85 -6.20 -3.34 -12.03
CA PRO A 85 -6.97 -3.98 -13.10
C PRO A 85 -7.23 -5.47 -12.87
N LYS A 86 -6.37 -6.14 -12.10
CA LYS A 86 -6.44 -7.59 -11.87
C LYS A 86 -6.49 -7.90 -10.38
N PHE A 87 -7.69 -8.15 -9.86
CA PHE A 87 -7.84 -8.64 -8.50
C PHE A 87 -7.65 -10.17 -8.42
N CYS A 88 -6.83 -10.61 -7.47
CA CYS A 88 -6.70 -12.02 -7.14
C CYS A 88 -7.95 -12.53 -6.40
N THR A 89 -8.03 -13.84 -6.14
CA THR A 89 -9.13 -14.36 -5.30
C THR A 89 -8.93 -13.94 -3.84
N ARG A 90 -10.02 -13.79 -3.09
CA ARG A 90 -9.97 -13.46 -1.66
C ARG A 90 -9.04 -14.40 -0.86
N THR A 91 -9.05 -15.70 -1.18
CA THR A 91 -8.15 -16.67 -0.54
C THR A 91 -6.68 -16.38 -0.85
N ARG A 92 -6.34 -16.02 -2.09
CA ARG A 92 -4.97 -15.61 -2.46
C ARG A 92 -4.58 -14.32 -1.76
N PHE A 93 -5.48 -13.33 -1.74
CA PHE A 93 -5.28 -12.06 -1.04
C PHE A 93 -4.88 -12.28 0.43
N HIS A 94 -5.70 -13.00 1.21
CA HIS A 94 -5.39 -13.21 2.63
C HIS A 94 -4.13 -14.06 2.85
N ARG A 95 -3.86 -15.05 1.99
CA ARG A 95 -2.62 -15.85 2.07
C ARG A 95 -1.39 -14.99 1.85
N THR A 96 -1.40 -14.15 0.81
CA THR A 96 -0.30 -13.24 0.51
C THR A 96 -0.15 -12.18 1.60
N ARG A 97 -1.25 -11.56 2.05
CA ARG A 97 -1.23 -10.59 3.16
C ARG A 97 -0.60 -11.18 4.42
N LYS A 98 -1.00 -12.40 4.79
CA LYS A 98 -0.42 -13.10 5.96
C LYS A 98 1.06 -13.37 5.78
N PHE A 99 1.49 -13.77 4.58
CA PHE A 99 2.90 -13.97 4.27
C PHE A 99 3.71 -12.66 4.38
N LEU A 100 3.12 -11.54 3.94
CA LEU A 100 3.75 -10.22 3.97
C LEU A 100 3.64 -9.50 5.33
N PHE A 101 3.07 -10.11 6.37
CA PHE A 101 2.80 -9.45 7.65
C PHE A 101 4.02 -8.71 8.23
N LYS A 102 5.21 -9.33 8.23
CA LYS A 102 6.44 -8.69 8.69
C LYS A 102 6.85 -7.49 7.83
N VAL A 103 6.64 -7.56 6.52
CA VAL A 103 6.91 -6.44 5.60
C VAL A 103 5.95 -5.29 5.89
N VAL A 104 4.68 -5.58 6.14
CA VAL A 104 3.69 -4.57 6.54
C VAL A 104 4.13 -3.88 7.83
N ASP A 105 4.64 -4.63 8.82
CA ASP A 105 5.15 -4.04 10.07
C ASP A 105 6.37 -3.13 9.85
N GLU A 106 7.31 -3.51 8.99
CA GLU A 106 8.44 -2.63 8.64
C GLU A 106 7.98 -1.37 7.90
N ILE A 107 7.00 -1.50 6.99
CA ILE A 107 6.42 -0.34 6.31
C ILE A 107 5.69 0.58 7.30
N ARG A 108 5.01 0.05 8.32
CA ARG A 108 4.41 0.88 9.38
C ARG A 108 5.47 1.69 10.13
N LYS A 109 6.64 1.12 10.41
CA LYS A 109 7.75 1.85 11.05
C LYS A 109 8.24 2.99 10.16
N GLU A 110 8.45 2.73 8.87
CA GLU A 110 8.81 3.77 7.89
C GLU A 110 7.80 4.91 7.84
N ILE A 111 6.51 4.58 7.85
CA ILE A 111 5.43 5.57 7.93
C ILE A 111 5.57 6.39 9.22
N THR A 112 5.74 5.76 10.38
CA THR A 112 5.92 6.45 11.67
C THR A 112 7.14 7.36 11.68
N GLU A 113 8.27 6.91 11.14
CA GLU A 113 9.50 7.69 11.03
C GLU A 113 9.32 8.89 10.09
N PHE A 114 8.67 8.68 8.94
CA PHE A 114 8.34 9.72 7.98
C PHE A 114 7.47 10.82 8.60
N TRP A 115 6.40 10.45 9.32
CA TRP A 115 5.56 11.41 10.03
C TRP A 115 6.30 12.13 11.16
N SER A 116 7.16 11.42 11.89
CA SER A 116 7.98 12.01 12.97
C SER A 116 9.01 13.00 12.43
N ALA A 117 9.51 12.81 11.21
CA ALA A 117 10.40 13.74 10.55
C ALA A 117 9.65 14.99 10.07
N LEU A 118 8.44 14.83 9.52
CA LEU A 118 7.58 15.94 9.09
C LEU A 118 7.18 16.83 10.27
N SER A 119 6.75 16.25 11.40
CA SER A 119 6.36 17.02 12.58
C SER A 119 7.50 17.79 13.25
N ARG A 120 8.76 17.47 12.93
CA ARG A 120 9.95 18.22 13.39
C ARG A 120 10.31 19.40 12.48
N ILE A 121 9.81 19.42 11.24
CA ILE A 121 10.06 20.50 10.27
C ILE A 121 9.06 21.64 10.49
N ASP A 122 7.91 21.36 11.10
CA ASP A 122 6.85 22.34 11.43
C ASP A 122 7.05 23.05 12.80
N ILE A 123 8.28 23.07 13.36
CA ILE A 123 8.67 23.82 14.58
C ILE A 123 9.74 24.86 14.28
#